data_AF-A0A4U3LRL8-F1
#
_entry.id   AF-A0A4U3LRL8-F1
#
_cell.length_a   1.000
_cell.length_b   1.000
_cell.length_c   1.000
_cell.angle_alpha   90.00
_cell.angle_beta   90.00
_cell.angle_gamma   90.00
#
_symmetry.space_group_name_H-M   'P 1'
#
loop_
_entity.id
_entity.type
_entity.pdbx_description
1 polymer ?
#
loop_
_entity_poly.entity_id
_entity_poly.type
_entity_poly.pdbx_seq_one_letter_code
_entity_poly.pdbx_strand_id
1 'polypeptide(L)'
;MSEQRGDLPGEEQPGPYSGLFGAAPDTYSYQSTPPKQVTIASVIAIGLGVMCLLLAILTLTSAGDQISEVLTGSRGNAPVAVAAAMICAFIYLVPALYLRKRRPWSRYMLIAVSALGIAGGAMALPASILGLAIHLTLLTLMLQRPTKLWFHR
;
A
#
# COMPACT_ATOMS: atom_id res chain seq x y z
N MET A 1 -33.41 48.13 -31.41
CA MET A 1 -33.89 48.13 -30.01
C MET A 1 -34.78 46.91 -29.83
N SER A 2 -34.27 45.88 -29.16
CA SER A 2 -35.01 44.76 -28.57
C SER A 2 -34.07 44.11 -27.54
N GLU A 3 -34.66 43.73 -26.41
CA GLU A 3 -34.07 43.87 -25.08
C GLU A 3 -33.05 42.80 -24.68
N GLN A 4 -32.10 43.28 -23.89
CA GLN A 4 -31.13 42.56 -23.08
C GLN A 4 -31.73 42.36 -21.68
N ARG A 5 -31.76 41.12 -21.18
CA ARG A 5 -32.12 40.76 -19.80
C ARG A 5 -31.17 39.61 -19.41
N GLY A 6 -30.08 39.85 -18.68
CA GLY A 6 -30.02 40.02 -17.22
C GLY A 6 -30.18 38.64 -16.56
N ASP A 7 -29.34 38.09 -15.69
CA ASP A 7 -28.39 38.65 -14.73
C ASP A 7 -27.47 37.53 -14.16
N LEU A 8 -26.45 37.93 -13.39
CA LEU A 8 -25.52 37.12 -12.58
C LEU A 8 -26.19 36.51 -11.29
N PRO A 9 -25.48 36.16 -10.20
CA PRO A 9 -25.19 34.81 -9.71
C PRO A 9 -25.92 34.40 -8.40
N GLY A 10 -26.03 33.09 -8.15
CA GLY A 10 -26.19 32.51 -6.80
C GLY A 10 -27.59 32.55 -6.19
N GLU A 11 -28.23 31.39 -6.05
CA GLU A 11 -29.10 31.02 -4.92
C GLU A 11 -29.51 29.54 -5.07
N GLU A 12 -29.07 28.70 -4.12
CA GLU A 12 -29.62 27.36 -3.90
C GLU A 12 -31.08 27.51 -3.48
N GLN A 13 -32.00 27.33 -4.42
CA GLN A 13 -33.43 27.33 -4.11
C GLN A 13 -33.89 25.89 -3.85
N PRO A 14 -34.23 25.52 -2.60
CA PRO A 14 -34.70 24.18 -2.27
C PRO A 14 -36.09 23.94 -2.86
N GLY A 15 -36.25 22.80 -3.54
CA GLY A 15 -37.50 22.42 -4.20
C GLY A 15 -38.67 22.23 -3.23
N PRO A 16 -39.91 22.53 -3.65
CA PRO A 16 -41.08 22.72 -2.77
C PRO A 16 -41.67 21.45 -2.11
N TYR A 17 -40.95 20.32 -2.13
CA TYR A 17 -41.41 19.04 -1.56
C TYR A 17 -40.44 18.42 -0.53
N SER A 18 -39.50 19.19 0.02
CA SER A 18 -38.50 18.67 0.98
C SER A 18 -38.95 18.59 2.44
N GLY A 19 -40.25 18.74 2.76
CA GLY A 19 -40.68 19.14 4.10
C GLY A 19 -41.61 18.23 4.89
N LEU A 20 -42.09 17.08 4.39
CA LEU A 20 -43.19 16.36 5.07
C LEU A 20 -42.92 14.92 5.53
N PHE A 21 -41.88 14.24 5.04
CA PHE A 21 -41.55 12.91 5.53
C PHE A 21 -40.03 12.66 5.50
N GLY A 22 -39.44 12.61 6.70
CA GLY A 22 -38.30 11.73 6.96
C GLY A 22 -36.91 12.36 6.94
N ALA A 23 -36.25 12.18 8.10
CA ALA A 23 -34.81 12.06 8.33
C ALA A 23 -33.95 13.27 7.93
N ALA A 24 -33.52 14.08 8.91
CA ALA A 24 -32.27 13.87 9.65
C ALA A 24 -31.05 13.83 8.69
N PRO A 25 -30.05 14.71 8.91
CA PRO A 25 -28.95 14.85 7.97
C PRO A 25 -28.21 13.53 7.91
N ASP A 26 -28.04 12.98 6.71
CA ASP A 26 -27.02 11.95 6.48
C ASP A 26 -25.64 12.61 6.57
N THR A 27 -25.26 12.95 7.80
CA THR A 27 -23.89 12.99 8.30
C THR A 27 -23.29 11.59 8.28
N TYR A 28 -23.38 10.89 7.14
CA TYR A 28 -22.38 9.90 6.82
C TYR A 28 -21.23 10.67 6.21
N SER A 29 -20.24 10.90 7.07
CA SER A 29 -18.84 11.08 6.71
C SER A 29 -18.59 10.71 5.25
N TYR A 30 -18.07 11.66 4.46
CA TYR A 30 -17.47 11.38 3.17
C TYR A 30 -16.31 10.41 3.42
N GLN A 31 -16.63 9.12 3.60
CA GLN A 31 -15.69 8.05 3.88
C GLN A 31 -15.02 7.84 2.55
N SER A 32 -13.98 8.63 2.36
CA SER A 32 -13.26 8.68 1.11
C SER A 32 -12.58 7.33 0.98
N THR A 33 -13.26 6.40 0.31
CA THR A 33 -12.83 5.03 0.18
C THR A 33 -11.50 5.02 -0.55
N PRO A 34 -10.47 4.32 -0.04
CA PRO A 34 -9.19 4.26 -0.73
C PRO A 34 -9.37 3.69 -2.14
N PRO A 35 -8.66 4.20 -3.15
CA PRO A 35 -8.73 3.66 -4.49
C PRO A 35 -8.31 2.19 -4.48
N LYS A 36 -8.94 1.37 -5.33
CA LYS A 36 -8.70 -0.09 -5.39
C LYS A 36 -7.21 -0.45 -5.45
N GLN A 37 -6.40 0.36 -6.14
CA GLN A 37 -4.95 0.17 -6.26
C GLN A 37 -4.21 0.28 -4.92
N VAL A 38 -4.59 1.23 -4.07
CA VAL A 38 -4.01 1.39 -2.72
C VAL A 38 -4.42 0.21 -1.84
N THR A 39 -5.65 -0.27 -1.97
CA THR A 39 -6.11 -1.47 -1.25
C THR A 39 -5.34 -2.70 -1.69
N ILE A 40 -5.19 -2.94 -3.00
CA ILE A 40 -4.43 -4.08 -3.54
C ILE A 40 -2.98 -4.00 -3.08
N ALA A 41 -2.33 -2.85 -3.21
CA ALA A 41 -0.94 -2.69 -2.78
C ALA A 41 -0.77 -2.87 -1.26
N SER A 42 -1.73 -2.40 -0.46
CA SER A 42 -1.76 -2.63 0.99
C SER A 42 -1.87 -4.11 1.32
N VAL A 43 -2.73 -4.86 0.62
CA VAL A 43 -2.87 -6.32 0.80
C VAL A 43 -1.59 -7.05 0.42
N ILE A 44 -0.98 -6.72 -0.73
CA ILE A 44 0.28 -7.34 -1.16
C ILE A 44 1.38 -7.07 -0.14
N ALA A 45 1.54 -5.81 0.29
CA ALA A 45 2.56 -5.45 1.27
C ALA A 45 2.34 -6.12 2.65
N ILE A 46 1.09 -6.22 3.12
CA ILE A 46 0.78 -6.97 4.35
C ILE A 46 1.13 -8.45 4.17
N GLY A 47 0.75 -9.06 3.04
CA GLY A 47 1.04 -10.46 2.75
C GLY A 47 2.55 -10.76 2.75
N LEU A 48 3.34 -9.89 2.11
CA LEU A 48 4.81 -9.98 2.12
C LEU A 48 5.38 -9.82 3.54
N GLY A 49 4.89 -8.82 4.29
CA GLY A 49 5.33 -8.60 5.67
C GLY A 49 5.02 -9.78 6.60
N VAL A 50 3.83 -10.38 6.47
CA VAL A 50 3.44 -11.58 7.23
C VAL A 50 4.29 -12.77 6.82
N MET A 51 4.56 -12.98 5.53
CA MET A 51 5.50 -14.02 5.09
C MET A 51 6.90 -13.82 5.69
N CYS A 52 7.41 -12.59 5.75
CA CYS A 52 8.68 -12.29 6.41
C CYS A 52 8.66 -12.59 7.91
N LEU A 53 7.55 -12.32 8.61
CA LEU A 53 7.40 -12.71 10.02
C LEU A 53 7.39 -14.22 10.19
N LEU A 54 6.68 -14.94 9.31
CA LEU A 54 6.67 -16.41 9.34
C LEU A 54 8.08 -16.97 9.11
N LEU A 55 8.85 -16.40 8.18
CA LEU A 55 10.26 -16.77 7.98
C LEU A 55 11.10 -16.51 9.23
N ALA A 56 10.90 -15.36 9.91
CA ALA A 56 11.58 -15.05 11.17
C ALA A 56 11.23 -16.05 12.28
N ILE A 57 9.97 -16.49 12.36
CA ILE A 57 9.54 -17.50 13.34
C ILE A 57 10.12 -18.87 12.99
N LEU A 58 10.05 -19.30 11.73
CA LEU A 58 10.59 -20.58 11.27
C LEU A 58 12.12 -20.65 11.43
N THR A 59 12.83 -19.54 11.25
CA THR A 59 14.28 -19.47 11.48
C THR A 59 14.68 -19.62 12.95
N LEU A 60 13.75 -19.40 13.89
CA LEU A 60 13.96 -19.68 15.31
C LEU A 60 13.69 -21.15 15.69
N THR A 61 13.18 -21.97 14.76
CA THR A 61 12.91 -23.40 15.00
C THR A 61 14.08 -24.30 14.59
N SER A 62 13.94 -25.62 14.75
CA SER A 62 14.96 -26.62 14.36
C SER A 62 15.31 -26.61 12.86
N ALA A 63 14.49 -25.98 12.01
CA ALA A 63 14.80 -25.77 10.59
C ALA A 63 15.67 -24.52 10.33
N GLY A 64 15.99 -23.76 11.38
CA GLY A 64 16.63 -22.45 11.29
C GLY A 64 18.03 -22.45 10.68
N ASP A 65 18.83 -23.49 10.93
CA ASP A 65 20.20 -23.55 10.39
C ASP A 65 20.21 -23.68 8.87
N GLN A 66 19.31 -24.48 8.28
CA GLN A 66 19.16 -24.62 6.82
C GLN A 66 18.66 -23.32 6.19
N ILE A 67 17.69 -22.66 6.82
CA ILE A 67 17.15 -21.40 6.32
C ILE A 67 18.21 -20.28 6.43
N SER A 68 18.99 -20.26 7.52
CA SER A 68 20.07 -19.29 7.71
C SER A 68 21.23 -19.52 6.74
N GLU A 69 21.55 -20.78 6.42
CA GLU A 69 22.57 -21.12 5.44
C GLU A 69 22.17 -20.61 4.05
N VAL A 70 20.92 -20.79 3.64
CA VAL A 70 20.41 -20.27 2.35
C VAL A 70 20.39 -18.74 2.32
N LEU A 71 20.00 -18.08 3.42
CA LEU A 71 19.84 -16.63 3.47
C LEU A 71 21.15 -15.86 3.69
N THR A 72 22.07 -16.42 4.47
CA THR A 72 23.29 -15.73 4.94
C THR A 72 24.57 -16.38 4.46
N GLY A 73 24.49 -17.55 3.84
CA GLY A 73 25.65 -18.31 3.35
C GLY A 73 26.44 -19.05 4.43
N SER A 74 26.00 -19.02 5.69
CA SER A 74 26.69 -19.66 6.81
C SER A 74 25.73 -20.28 7.82
N ARG A 75 26.02 -21.52 8.24
CA ARG A 75 25.34 -22.19 9.36
C ARG A 75 25.75 -21.51 10.67
N GLY A 76 24.80 -21.16 11.52
CA GLY A 76 25.04 -20.48 12.81
C GLY A 76 24.79 -18.97 12.79
N ASN A 77 24.45 -18.39 11.65
CA ASN A 77 24.02 -16.98 11.53
C ASN A 77 22.49 -16.82 11.59
N ALA A 78 21.78 -17.79 12.18
CA ALA A 78 20.35 -17.73 12.45
C ALA A 78 19.87 -16.39 13.05
N PRO A 79 20.53 -15.78 14.07
CA PRO A 79 20.08 -14.49 14.59
C PRO A 79 20.17 -13.34 13.56
N VAL A 80 21.14 -13.39 12.64
CA VAL A 80 21.27 -12.40 11.56
C VAL A 80 20.13 -12.57 10.55
N ALA A 81 19.81 -13.82 10.18
CA ALA A 81 18.69 -14.14 9.29
C ALA A 81 17.35 -13.68 9.89
N VAL A 82 17.14 -13.93 11.18
CA VAL A 82 15.95 -13.48 11.93
C VAL A 82 15.88 -11.95 11.94
N ALA A 83 16.97 -11.26 12.27
CA ALA A 83 17.02 -9.80 12.29
C ALA A 83 16.69 -9.20 10.91
N ALA A 84 17.28 -9.74 9.84
CA ALA A 84 16.99 -9.32 8.47
C ALA A 84 15.52 -9.56 8.10
N ALA A 85 14.95 -10.71 8.44
CA ALA A 85 13.55 -11.03 8.19
C ALA A 85 12.59 -10.10 8.97
N MET A 86 12.92 -9.76 10.22
CA MET A 86 12.16 -8.81 11.04
C MET A 86 12.20 -7.39 10.48
N ILE A 87 13.38 -6.92 10.06
CA ILE A 87 13.53 -5.61 9.40
C ILE A 87 12.70 -5.58 8.10
N CYS A 88 12.78 -6.65 7.30
CA CYS A 88 12.00 -6.78 6.07
C CYS A 88 10.50 -6.72 6.35
N ALA A 89 10.02 -7.46 7.36
CA ALA A 89 8.62 -7.42 7.77
C ALA A 89 8.17 -6.00 8.15
N PHE A 90 8.98 -5.28 8.93
CA PHE A 90 8.66 -3.92 9.35
C PHE A 90 8.57 -2.95 8.16
N ILE A 91 9.54 -3.04 7.24
CA ILE A 91 9.61 -2.22 6.03
C ILE A 91 8.41 -2.45 5.11
N TYR A 92 7.78 -3.63 5.13
CA TYR A 92 6.54 -3.91 4.40
C TYR A 92 5.27 -3.52 5.15
N LEU A 93 5.17 -3.86 6.45
CA LEU A 93 3.97 -3.63 7.27
C LEU A 93 3.71 -2.15 7.54
N VAL A 94 4.76 -1.38 7.86
CA VAL A 94 4.61 0.02 8.24
C VAL A 94 4.01 0.85 7.10
N PRO A 95 4.59 0.87 5.88
CA PRO A 95 3.98 1.57 4.76
C PRO A 95 2.58 1.03 4.41
N ALA A 96 2.34 -0.27 4.57
CA ALA A 96 1.01 -0.83 4.29
C ALA A 96 -0.10 -0.25 5.17
N LEU A 97 0.21 0.05 6.44
CA LEU A 97 -0.71 0.70 7.37
C LEU A 97 -0.85 2.21 7.08
N TYR A 98 0.26 2.88 6.75
CA TYR A 98 0.28 4.32 6.49
C TYR A 98 -0.26 4.72 5.10
N LEU A 99 -0.34 3.79 4.14
CA LEU A 99 -1.05 3.92 2.87
C LEU A 99 -2.51 4.34 3.06
N ARG A 100 -3.18 3.75 4.05
CA ARG A 100 -4.59 4.06 4.40
C ARG A 100 -4.73 5.46 5.02
N LYS A 101 -3.67 5.95 5.66
CA LYS A 101 -3.60 7.28 6.29
C LYS A 101 -3.14 8.40 5.34
N ARG A 102 -3.06 8.14 4.02
CA ARG A 102 -2.65 9.11 2.98
C ARG A 102 -1.28 9.77 3.20
N ARG A 103 -0.36 9.13 3.94
CA ARG A 103 0.97 9.72 4.17
C ARG A 103 1.83 9.59 2.90
N PRO A 104 2.33 10.69 2.30
CA PRO A 104 3.09 10.63 1.05
C PRO A 104 4.40 9.85 1.21
N TRP A 105 5.02 9.87 2.40
CA TRP A 105 6.23 9.09 2.70
C TRP A 105 6.05 7.59 2.51
N SER A 106 4.85 7.07 2.79
CA SER A 106 4.52 5.66 2.59
C SER A 106 4.66 5.21 1.14
N ARG A 107 4.33 6.09 0.19
CA ARG A 107 4.45 5.80 -1.24
C ARG A 107 5.91 5.75 -1.66
N TYR A 108 6.73 6.69 -1.20
CA TYR A 108 8.17 6.70 -1.50
C TYR A 108 8.88 5.48 -0.90
N MET A 109 8.52 5.08 0.32
CA MET A 109 9.00 3.84 0.95
C MET A 109 8.68 2.62 0.08
N LEU A 110 7.43 2.44 -0.36
CA LEU A 110 7.06 1.28 -1.17
C LEU A 110 7.72 1.27 -2.55
N ILE A 111 7.93 2.44 -3.17
CA ILE A 111 8.69 2.55 -4.42
C ILE A 111 10.14 2.12 -4.19
N ALA A 112 10.79 2.62 -3.14
CA ALA A 112 12.16 2.27 -2.81
C ALA A 112 12.32 0.77 -2.53
N VAL A 113 11.41 0.20 -1.74
CA VAL A 113 11.39 -1.23 -1.41
C VAL A 113 11.14 -2.09 -2.65
N SER A 114 10.23 -1.67 -3.53
CA SER A 114 9.98 -2.35 -4.81
C SER A 114 11.22 -2.34 -5.69
N ALA A 115 11.91 -1.20 -5.80
CA ALA A 115 13.15 -1.09 -6.56
C ALA A 115 14.26 -1.99 -5.99
N LEU A 116 14.41 -2.02 -4.66
CA LEU A 116 15.37 -2.89 -3.98
C LEU A 116 15.05 -4.37 -4.22
N GLY A 117 13.79 -4.76 -4.15
CA GLY A 117 13.37 -6.14 -4.41
C GLY A 117 13.50 -6.56 -5.88
N ILE A 118 13.34 -5.63 -6.83
CA ILE A 118 13.66 -5.89 -8.25
C ILE A 118 15.16 -6.11 -8.42
N ALA A 119 16.00 -5.25 -7.82
CA ALA A 119 17.45 -5.40 -7.89
C ALA A 119 17.92 -6.72 -7.26
N GLY A 120 17.42 -7.06 -6.06
CA GLY A 120 17.71 -8.34 -5.40
C GLY A 120 17.18 -9.54 -6.18
N GLY A 121 15.96 -9.44 -6.73
CA GLY A 121 15.38 -10.48 -7.56
C GLY A 121 16.19 -10.73 -8.84
N ALA A 122 16.65 -9.68 -9.52
CA ALA A 122 17.47 -9.81 -10.73
C ALA A 122 18.81 -10.50 -10.47
N MET A 123 19.41 -10.31 -9.29
CA MET A 123 20.64 -10.99 -8.89
C MET A 123 20.43 -12.47 -8.51
N ALA A 124 19.20 -12.89 -8.23
CA ALA A 124 18.84 -14.24 -7.77
C ALA A 124 18.12 -15.09 -8.85
N LEU A 125 18.25 -14.73 -10.14
CA LEU A 125 17.66 -15.49 -11.24
C LEU A 125 18.28 -16.90 -11.34
N PRO A 126 17.49 -17.97 -11.56
CA PRO A 126 16.08 -18.01 -11.99
C PRO A 126 15.05 -18.22 -10.86
N ALA A 127 15.48 -18.42 -9.61
CA ALA A 127 14.58 -18.77 -8.50
C ALA A 127 13.61 -17.64 -8.09
N SER A 128 13.81 -16.42 -8.57
CA SER A 128 13.18 -15.19 -8.09
C SER A 128 12.04 -14.63 -8.95
N ILE A 129 11.61 -15.31 -10.03
CA ILE A 129 10.63 -14.78 -10.99
C ILE A 129 9.33 -14.30 -10.31
N LEU A 130 8.81 -15.10 -9.36
CA LEU A 130 7.61 -14.74 -8.60
C LEU A 130 7.81 -13.47 -7.76
N GLY A 131 8.94 -13.38 -7.07
CA GLY A 131 9.30 -12.17 -6.31
C GLY A 131 9.39 -10.95 -7.22
N LEU A 132 10.05 -11.08 -8.36
CA LEU A 132 10.25 -10.00 -9.32
C LEU A 132 8.90 -9.49 -9.87
N ALA A 133 7.97 -10.40 -10.20
CA ALA A 133 6.61 -10.04 -10.60
C ALA A 133 5.84 -9.28 -9.50
N ILE A 134 5.97 -9.70 -8.24
CA ILE A 134 5.31 -9.02 -7.11
C ILE A 134 5.86 -7.60 -6.92
N HIS A 135 7.19 -7.42 -6.97
CA HIS A 135 7.76 -6.08 -6.79
C HIS A 135 7.47 -5.16 -7.99
N LEU A 136 7.44 -5.69 -9.21
CA LEU A 136 7.03 -4.95 -10.40
C LEU A 136 5.56 -4.49 -10.33
N THR A 137 4.66 -5.38 -9.90
CA THR A 137 3.24 -5.02 -9.74
C THR A 137 3.08 -3.95 -8.66
N LEU A 138 3.79 -4.07 -7.53
CA LEU A 138 3.76 -3.07 -6.46
C LEU A 138 4.28 -1.70 -6.94
N LEU A 139 5.39 -1.69 -7.67
CA LEU A 139 5.93 -0.47 -8.29
C LEU A 139 4.92 0.15 -9.27
N THR A 140 4.30 -0.66 -10.12
CA THR A 140 3.33 -0.19 -11.13
C THR A 140 2.12 0.44 -10.46
N LEU A 141 1.55 -0.21 -9.44
CA LEU A 141 0.42 0.31 -8.66
C LEU A 141 0.76 1.66 -7.99
N MET A 142 2.00 1.85 -7.53
CA MET A 142 2.46 3.10 -6.92
C MET A 142 2.73 4.24 -7.93
N LEU A 143 2.91 3.90 -9.21
CA LEU A 143 3.14 4.86 -10.29
C LEU A 143 1.85 5.30 -11.00
N GLN A 144 0.76 4.55 -10.84
CA GLN A 144 -0.52 4.84 -11.46
C GLN A 144 -1.11 6.19 -11.02
N ARG A 145 -1.77 6.90 -11.96
CA ARG A 145 -2.37 8.22 -11.75
C ARG A 145 -3.35 8.30 -10.55
N PRO A 146 -4.28 7.35 -10.34
CA PRO A 146 -5.20 7.45 -9.21
C PRO A 146 -4.49 7.30 -7.86
N THR A 147 -3.42 6.51 -7.76
CA THR A 147 -2.56 6.48 -6.56
C THR A 147 -1.86 7.83 -6.35
N LYS A 148 -1.32 8.45 -7.41
CA LYS A 148 -0.72 9.80 -7.32
C LYS A 148 -1.70 10.85 -6.78
N LEU A 149 -2.93 10.86 -7.30
CA LEU A 149 -3.98 11.80 -6.91
C LEU A 149 -4.46 11.60 -5.46
N TRP A 150 -4.46 10.35 -4.96
CA TRP A 150 -4.82 10.04 -3.58
C TRP A 150 -3.89 10.65 -2.52
N PHE A 151 -2.60 10.84 -2.86
CA PHE A 151 -1.61 11.43 -1.97
C PHE A 151 -1.40 12.94 -2.17
N HIS A 152 -2.04 13.56 -3.17
CA HIS A 152 -1.97 15.00 -3.45
C HIS A 152 -3.21 15.76 -2.92
N ARG A 153 -4.12 15.09 -2.22
CA ARG A 153 -5.27 15.67 -1.51
C ARG A 153 -5.04 15.59 -0.01
#